data_AF-A0A9E1IDL7-F1
#
_entry.id   AF-A0A9E1IDL7-F1
#
_cell.length_a   1.000
_cell.length_b   1.000
_cell.length_c   1.000
_cell.angle_alpha   90.00
_cell.angle_beta   90.00
_cell.angle_gamma   90.00
#
_symmetry.space_group_name_H-M   'P 1'
#
loop_
_entity.id
_entity.type
_entity.pdbx_description
1 polymer ?
#
loop_
_entity_poly.entity_id
_entity_poly.type
_entity_poly.pdbx_seq_one_letter_code
_entity_poly.pdbx_strand_id
1 'polypeptide(L)'
;MSHSLTGQELHMLIDRVFRPDNDDVRVAIFVDLPDETVPDIPKWRARRQLATDWAAALRDGPELSAVGGRPRPIQSTGCLCYSRGRPSPEAPELNMKSGRPVSLVFYRNAHANNADLPDEAWVVEQLPGPVPAHVDDLNDQPTTSMADVLSSHQLILAPTQFSATAPLKIAAPQHLFRAATMPGFSAEMIPALRLDYTEINRRVELLKDLLDEATAAEFVFVADNQEYCLTLDLRYRKAHASGGLIHQRGTAGNLPSGETYIVPYEGEIEDDPTASSGTLPVQLGDDLVLYCIEDNRAVDVVNKSENTTATTEFQRLQDEPAYGNMAELGLGVLDAFGVEPTGEILLDEKLGLHIAFGRSDHFGGQVGPQHFSSPDAVVHIDRVYVPLLQPRVKVKTMMLKFDGKPALKLMSDGRYAIEF
;
A
#
# COMPACT_ATOMS: atom_id res chain seq x y z
N MET A 1 -1.31 14.21 -16.02
CA MET A 1 -2.24 14.79 -15.02
C MET A 1 -1.45 15.75 -14.13
N SER A 2 -2.09 16.63 -13.35
CA SER A 2 -1.36 17.49 -12.41
C SER A 2 -0.64 16.65 -11.34
N HIS A 3 0.60 17.00 -11.02
CA HIS A 3 1.40 16.41 -9.92
C HIS A 3 1.18 17.16 -8.59
N SER A 4 0.02 17.78 -8.42
CA SER A 4 -0.43 18.39 -7.17
C SER A 4 -1.91 18.08 -6.97
N LEU A 5 -2.35 18.08 -5.71
CA LEU A 5 -3.77 18.03 -5.34
C LEU A 5 -4.22 19.43 -4.93
N THR A 6 -5.39 19.84 -5.42
CA THR A 6 -6.08 21.04 -4.94
C THR A 6 -6.67 20.80 -3.53
N GLY A 7 -7.00 21.87 -2.81
CA GLY A 7 -7.68 21.75 -1.50
C GLY A 7 -8.98 20.93 -1.58
N GLN A 8 -9.76 21.10 -2.65
CA GLN A 8 -10.97 20.32 -2.89
C GLN A 8 -10.66 18.82 -3.09
N GLU A 9 -9.63 18.49 -3.86
CA GLU A 9 -9.23 17.09 -4.06
C GLU A 9 -8.70 16.44 -2.77
N LEU A 10 -8.02 17.21 -1.90
CA LEU A 10 -7.56 16.73 -0.59
C LEU A 10 -8.73 16.49 0.37
N HIS A 11 -9.71 17.39 0.41
CA HIS A 11 -10.94 17.17 1.19
C HIS A 11 -11.70 15.93 0.69
N MET A 12 -11.84 15.77 -0.62
CA MET A 12 -12.43 14.56 -1.21
C MET A 12 -11.63 13.29 -0.91
N LEU A 13 -10.29 13.37 -0.86
CA LEU A 13 -9.46 12.24 -0.47
C LEU A 13 -9.75 11.84 0.99
N ILE A 14 -9.75 12.82 1.91
CA ILE A 14 -10.07 12.60 3.33
C ILE A 14 -11.46 11.99 3.49
N ASP A 15 -12.47 12.53 2.83
CA ASP A 15 -13.85 12.06 2.95
C ASP A 15 -14.02 10.62 2.42
N ARG A 16 -13.36 10.28 1.31
CA ARG A 16 -13.41 8.93 0.73
C ARG A 16 -12.66 7.91 1.61
N VAL A 17 -11.44 8.24 2.00
CA VAL A 17 -10.54 7.34 2.74
C VAL A 17 -11.05 7.12 4.15
N PHE A 18 -11.44 8.17 4.87
CA PHE A 18 -11.75 8.06 6.29
C PHE A 18 -13.24 8.06 6.61
N ARG A 19 -14.10 8.61 5.73
CA ARG A 19 -15.53 8.87 6.04
C ARG A 19 -15.68 9.51 7.43
N PRO A 20 -15.16 10.73 7.61
CA PRO A 20 -15.20 11.38 8.91
C PRO A 20 -16.63 11.66 9.37
N ASP A 21 -16.87 11.54 10.67
CA ASP A 21 -18.09 11.90 11.36
C ASP A 21 -17.91 13.20 12.18
N ASN A 22 -18.87 13.52 13.05
CA ASN A 22 -18.86 14.76 13.84
C ASN A 22 -17.81 14.77 14.95
N ASP A 23 -17.30 13.60 15.34
CA ASP A 23 -16.27 13.47 16.37
C ASP A 23 -14.85 13.62 15.77
N ASP A 24 -14.75 13.60 14.43
CA ASP A 24 -13.50 13.82 13.71
C ASP A 24 -13.25 15.30 13.48
N VAL A 25 -12.72 15.94 14.51
CA VAL A 25 -12.57 17.40 14.58
C VAL A 25 -11.20 17.89 14.12
N ARG A 26 -10.15 17.06 14.12
CA ARG A 26 -8.78 17.49 13.75
C ARG A 26 -8.07 16.55 12.80
N VAL A 27 -7.31 17.14 11.89
CA VAL A 27 -6.42 16.45 10.95
C VAL A 27 -4.97 16.80 11.29
N ALA A 28 -4.09 15.80 11.31
CA ALA A 28 -2.64 16.00 11.36
C ALA A 28 -1.99 15.58 10.05
N ILE A 29 -1.01 16.36 9.58
CA ILE A 29 -0.07 15.95 8.55
C ILE A 29 1.30 15.77 9.18
N PHE A 30 1.75 14.52 9.21
CA PHE A 30 3.01 14.10 9.80
C PHE A 30 4.15 14.28 8.80
N VAL A 31 5.24 14.89 9.27
CA VAL A 31 6.43 15.21 8.47
C VAL A 31 7.67 14.86 9.28
N ASP A 32 8.42 13.86 8.84
CA ASP A 32 9.71 13.53 9.45
C ASP A 32 10.82 14.44 8.93
N LEU A 33 11.72 14.85 9.83
CA LEU A 33 12.82 15.76 9.53
C LEU A 33 14.17 15.03 9.50
N PRO A 34 15.06 15.39 8.54
CA PRO A 34 16.45 14.99 8.57
C PRO A 34 17.14 15.37 9.87
N ASP A 35 18.18 14.62 10.20
CA ASP A 35 19.07 14.93 11.30
C ASP A 35 20.54 14.64 10.94
N GLU A 36 21.44 14.86 11.90
CA GLU A 36 22.89 14.62 11.71
C GLU A 36 23.24 13.17 11.33
N THR A 37 22.36 12.21 11.65
CA THR A 37 22.58 10.79 11.35
C THR A 37 22.12 10.46 9.93
N VAL A 38 20.98 11.02 9.52
CA VAL A 38 20.39 10.79 8.19
C VAL A 38 20.26 12.12 7.45
N PRO A 39 21.21 12.42 6.54
CA PRO A 39 21.22 13.70 5.82
C PRO A 39 20.04 13.82 4.85
N ASP A 40 19.64 15.06 4.59
CA ASP A 40 18.56 15.38 3.67
C ASP A 40 18.88 14.95 2.22
N ILE A 41 17.85 14.51 1.50
CA ILE A 41 17.93 14.15 0.09
C ILE A 41 16.88 14.90 -0.73
N PRO A 42 17.10 15.15 -2.04
CA PRO A 42 16.17 15.93 -2.86
C PRO A 42 14.72 15.41 -2.84
N LYS A 43 14.52 14.08 -2.91
CA LYS A 43 13.19 13.46 -2.83
C LYS A 43 12.50 13.73 -1.48
N TRP A 44 13.25 13.68 -0.38
CA TRP A 44 12.71 13.94 0.96
C TRP A 44 12.32 15.40 1.14
N ARG A 45 13.16 16.34 0.70
CA ARG A 45 12.81 17.76 0.67
C ARG A 45 11.54 18.05 -0.12
N ALA A 46 11.41 17.48 -1.31
CA ALA A 46 10.22 17.63 -2.14
C ALA A 46 8.96 17.07 -1.43
N ARG A 47 9.10 15.96 -0.72
CA ARG A 47 8.01 15.36 0.08
C ARG A 47 7.57 16.25 1.25
N ARG A 48 8.52 16.84 1.99
CA ARG A 48 8.21 17.78 3.08
C ARG A 48 7.50 19.03 2.57
N GLN A 49 7.93 19.55 1.42
CA GLN A 49 7.24 20.66 0.76
C GLN A 49 5.82 20.26 0.36
N LEU A 50 5.65 19.12 -0.28
CA LEU A 50 4.33 18.60 -0.69
C LEU A 50 3.38 18.43 0.52
N ALA A 51 3.87 17.88 1.64
CA ALA A 51 3.08 17.72 2.86
C ALA A 51 2.63 19.07 3.45
N THR A 52 3.54 20.05 3.43
CA THR A 52 3.24 21.42 3.86
C THR A 52 2.21 22.09 2.95
N ASP A 53 2.35 21.94 1.63
CA ASP A 53 1.42 22.48 0.65
C ASP A 53 0.03 21.86 0.81
N TRP A 54 -0.06 20.57 1.16
CA TRP A 54 -1.33 19.91 1.48
C TRP A 54 -1.97 20.50 2.73
N ALA A 55 -1.19 20.77 3.79
CA ALA A 55 -1.73 21.41 4.98
C ALA A 55 -2.28 22.80 4.69
N ALA A 56 -1.56 23.61 3.90
CA ALA A 56 -2.04 24.92 3.47
C ALA A 56 -3.31 24.81 2.60
N ALA A 57 -3.32 23.92 1.61
CA ALA A 57 -4.45 23.73 0.71
C ALA A 57 -5.72 23.23 1.43
N LEU A 58 -5.58 22.39 2.47
CA LEU A 58 -6.71 21.95 3.29
C LEU A 58 -7.28 23.08 4.17
N ARG A 59 -6.43 24.02 4.63
CA ARG A 59 -6.84 25.19 5.42
C ARG A 59 -7.51 26.25 4.57
N ASP A 60 -6.98 26.50 3.37
CA ASP A 60 -7.42 27.59 2.48
C ASP A 60 -8.49 27.16 1.45
N GLY A 61 -8.71 25.85 1.29
CA GLY A 61 -9.62 25.30 0.29
C GLY A 61 -11.10 25.62 0.58
N PRO A 62 -11.93 25.89 -0.47
CA PRO A 62 -13.35 26.12 -0.27
C PRO A 62 -13.99 24.87 0.34
N GLU A 63 -14.71 25.03 1.45
CA GLU A 63 -15.52 23.98 2.05
C GLU A 63 -16.54 23.46 1.02
N LEU A 64 -16.74 22.14 0.96
CA LEU A 64 -17.84 21.55 0.18
C LEU A 64 -19.17 22.03 0.78
N SER A 65 -19.73 23.10 0.25
CA SER A 65 -20.99 23.66 0.75
C SER A 65 -22.16 22.76 0.37
N ALA A 66 -22.94 22.31 1.36
CA ALA A 66 -24.24 21.69 1.14
C ALA A 66 -25.21 22.72 0.54
N VAL A 67 -25.56 22.57 -0.75
CA VAL A 67 -26.67 23.34 -1.34
C VAL A 67 -27.98 22.60 -1.04
N GLY A 68 -28.52 22.84 0.15
CA GLY A 68 -29.90 22.52 0.48
C GLY A 68 -30.85 23.51 -0.20
N GLY A 69 -31.57 23.05 -1.20
CA GLY A 69 -32.64 23.82 -1.85
C GLY A 69 -33.77 22.91 -2.30
N ARG A 70 -34.78 22.71 -1.46
CA ARG A 70 -36.06 22.14 -1.90
C ARG A 70 -36.59 22.97 -3.07
N PRO A 71 -36.92 22.39 -4.24
CA PRO A 71 -37.68 23.13 -5.24
C PRO A 71 -39.06 23.46 -4.66
N ARG A 72 -39.46 24.74 -4.75
CA ARG A 72 -40.85 25.14 -4.48
C ARG A 72 -41.77 24.38 -5.45
N PRO A 73 -42.95 23.89 -5.01
CA PRO A 73 -43.87 23.22 -5.92
C PRO A 73 -44.42 24.25 -6.91
N ILE A 74 -44.08 24.08 -8.19
CA ILE A 74 -44.77 24.73 -9.29
C ILE A 74 -46.14 24.05 -9.41
N GLN A 75 -47.19 24.86 -9.38
CA GLN A 75 -48.56 24.40 -9.57
C GLN A 75 -48.73 23.69 -10.92
N SER A 76 -49.47 22.60 -10.84
CA SER A 76 -49.89 21.70 -11.90
C SER A 76 -50.48 22.37 -13.15
N THR A 77 -50.08 21.86 -14.33
CA THR A 77 -51.02 21.52 -15.42
C THR A 77 -50.48 20.36 -16.25
N GLY A 78 -51.20 19.23 -16.18
CA GLY A 78 -51.42 18.23 -17.24
C GLY A 78 -50.23 17.62 -18.01
N CYS A 79 -50.02 16.31 -17.85
CA CYS A 79 -50.48 15.28 -18.80
C CYS A 79 -49.78 13.93 -18.49
N LEU A 80 -50.54 12.84 -18.44
CA LEU A 80 -50.06 11.48 -18.25
C LEU A 80 -49.31 10.99 -19.49
N CYS A 81 -48.11 10.43 -19.32
CA CYS A 81 -47.55 9.35 -20.15
C CYS A 81 -46.61 8.47 -19.33
N TYR A 82 -46.84 7.16 -19.40
CA TYR A 82 -46.18 6.07 -18.69
C TYR A 82 -44.87 5.68 -19.41
N SER A 83 -43.72 5.68 -18.74
CA SER A 83 -42.56 4.88 -19.16
C SER A 83 -41.71 4.47 -17.95
N ARG A 84 -41.39 3.16 -17.89
CA ARG A 84 -40.65 2.50 -16.82
C ARG A 84 -39.16 2.85 -16.96
N GLY A 85 -38.61 3.62 -16.01
CA GLY A 85 -37.18 3.83 -15.83
C GLY A 85 -36.70 3.19 -14.52
N ARG A 86 -35.56 2.49 -14.56
CA ARG A 86 -34.88 1.91 -13.40
C ARG A 86 -34.43 3.03 -12.43
N PRO A 87 -34.41 2.80 -11.10
CA PRO A 87 -33.82 3.77 -10.19
C PRO A 87 -32.29 3.82 -10.42
N SER A 88 -31.78 5.01 -10.68
CA SER A 88 -30.36 5.33 -10.57
C SER A 88 -29.91 5.16 -9.11
N PRO A 89 -28.69 4.67 -8.83
CA PRO A 89 -28.16 4.73 -7.48
C PRO A 89 -27.88 6.21 -7.16
N GLU A 90 -28.73 6.81 -6.32
CA GLU A 90 -28.46 8.12 -5.74
C GLU A 90 -27.19 8.00 -4.88
N ALA A 91 -26.18 8.82 -5.18
CA ALA A 91 -25.00 8.97 -4.34
C ALA A 91 -25.42 9.51 -2.97
N PRO A 92 -24.84 9.02 -1.85
CA PRO A 92 -25.24 9.48 -0.54
C PRO A 92 -24.94 10.98 -0.38
N GLU A 93 -25.96 11.76 -0.03
CA GLU A 93 -25.82 13.16 0.39
C GLU A 93 -24.97 13.22 1.67
N LEU A 94 -23.69 13.55 1.51
CA LEU A 94 -22.76 13.85 2.60
C LEU A 94 -23.03 15.25 3.13
N ASN A 95 -23.30 15.35 4.43
CA ASN A 95 -23.68 16.58 5.11
C ASN A 95 -22.71 16.78 6.28
N MET A 96 -21.79 17.77 6.23
CA MET A 96 -21.02 18.21 7.41
C MET A 96 -20.41 19.62 7.27
N LYS A 97 -20.30 20.30 8.43
CA LYS A 97 -19.91 21.69 8.68
C LYS A 97 -18.39 21.92 8.69
N SER A 98 -17.98 23.16 8.39
CA SER A 98 -16.77 23.91 8.81
C SER A 98 -15.43 23.16 8.83
N GLY A 99 -14.46 23.59 8.02
CA GLY A 99 -13.15 22.97 7.82
C GLY A 99 -12.48 22.56 9.14
N ARG A 100 -12.11 21.28 9.22
CA ARG A 100 -11.39 20.71 10.38
C ARG A 100 -10.04 21.40 10.52
N PRO A 101 -9.66 21.90 11.71
CA PRO A 101 -8.30 22.39 11.93
C PRO A 101 -7.26 21.35 11.49
N VAL A 102 -6.27 21.83 10.75
CA VAL A 102 -5.18 21.01 10.21
C VAL A 102 -3.88 21.42 10.90
N SER A 103 -3.23 20.46 11.56
CA SER A 103 -1.92 20.63 12.17
C SER A 103 -0.83 20.05 11.28
N LEU A 104 0.29 20.75 11.14
CA LEU A 104 1.54 20.13 10.71
C LEU A 104 2.24 19.58 11.95
N VAL A 105 2.66 18.32 11.89
CA VAL A 105 3.37 17.65 12.99
C VAL A 105 4.75 17.28 12.47
N PHE A 106 5.75 18.07 12.86
CA PHE A 106 7.14 17.77 12.57
C PHE A 106 7.73 16.90 13.67
N TYR A 107 8.56 15.93 13.31
CA TYR A 107 9.25 15.10 14.30
C TYR A 107 10.60 14.63 13.76
N ARG A 108 11.51 14.28 14.69
CA ARG A 108 12.81 13.69 14.33
C ARG A 108 12.57 12.35 13.64
N ASN A 109 13.20 12.13 12.49
CA ASN A 109 13.05 10.86 11.78
C ASN A 109 13.47 9.66 12.65
N ALA A 110 12.85 8.50 12.42
CA ALA A 110 13.04 7.29 13.22
C ALA A 110 14.27 6.45 12.81
N HIS A 111 15.11 6.97 11.91
CA HIS A 111 16.31 6.34 11.32
C HIS A 111 16.09 5.04 10.52
N ALA A 112 14.94 4.39 10.65
CA ALA A 112 14.59 3.17 9.91
C ALA A 112 13.08 3.11 9.63
N ASN A 113 12.72 2.37 8.56
CA ASN A 113 11.32 2.07 8.27
C ASN A 113 10.71 1.24 9.41
N ASN A 114 9.51 1.63 9.83
CA ASN A 114 8.72 0.95 10.86
C ASN A 114 9.35 0.91 12.27
N ALA A 115 10.37 1.74 12.53
CA ALA A 115 10.87 2.00 13.87
C ALA A 115 9.87 2.85 14.69
N ASP A 116 10.05 2.88 16.02
CA ASP A 116 9.20 3.64 16.92
C ASP A 116 9.21 5.14 16.60
N LEU A 117 8.05 5.80 16.74
CA LEU A 117 7.96 7.25 16.64
C LEU A 117 8.67 7.89 17.84
N PRO A 118 9.30 9.07 17.68
CA PRO A 118 9.92 9.77 18.81
C PRO A 118 8.86 10.21 19.83
N ASP A 119 9.29 10.37 21.09
CA ASP A 119 8.42 10.78 22.19
C ASP A 119 7.85 12.19 22.05
N GLU A 120 8.51 13.06 21.27
CA GLU A 120 8.18 14.46 21.10
C GLU A 120 8.05 14.86 19.62
N ALA A 121 7.17 15.83 19.37
CA ALA A 121 6.95 16.43 18.07
C ALA A 121 6.67 17.93 18.21
N TRP A 122 6.86 18.67 17.12
CA TRP A 122 6.49 20.08 17.01
C TRP A 122 5.17 20.20 16.24
N VAL A 123 4.16 20.74 16.89
CA VAL A 123 2.83 20.94 16.31
C VAL A 123 2.68 22.38 15.84
N VAL A 124 2.41 22.58 14.55
CA VAL A 124 2.36 23.90 13.93
C VAL A 124 1.06 24.08 13.13
N GLU A 125 0.24 25.03 13.55
CA GLU A 125 -1.00 25.39 12.84
C GLU A 125 -0.78 26.28 11.62
N GLN A 126 0.31 27.05 11.57
CA GLN A 126 0.73 27.80 10.40
C GLN A 126 2.23 27.98 10.42
N LEU A 127 2.92 27.67 9.33
CA LEU A 127 4.35 27.88 9.27
C LEU A 127 4.66 29.38 9.30
N PRO A 128 5.48 29.85 10.26
CA PRO A 128 5.88 31.26 10.31
C PRO A 128 6.95 31.61 9.25
N GLY A 129 7.46 30.63 8.51
CA GLY A 129 8.57 30.77 7.57
C GLY A 129 8.68 29.57 6.61
N PRO A 130 9.86 29.32 6.01
CA PRO A 130 10.05 28.17 5.13
C PRO A 130 9.87 26.84 5.87
N VAL A 131 9.62 25.77 5.11
CA VAL A 131 9.58 24.40 5.66
C VAL A 131 10.92 24.09 6.33
N PRO A 132 10.94 23.60 7.58
CA PRO A 132 12.17 23.20 8.26
C PRO A 132 12.99 22.22 7.40
N ALA A 133 14.27 22.51 7.25
CA ALA A 133 15.19 21.68 6.50
C ALA A 133 15.79 20.58 7.37
N HIS A 134 15.92 20.84 8.67
CA HIS A 134 16.52 19.97 9.67
C HIS A 134 15.71 20.04 10.97
N VAL A 135 15.78 18.98 11.78
CA VAL A 135 15.12 18.93 13.09
C VAL A 135 15.56 20.08 14.01
N ASP A 136 16.83 20.47 13.95
CA ASP A 136 17.37 21.52 14.81
C ASP A 136 16.86 22.93 14.50
N ASP A 137 16.27 23.14 13.32
CA ASP A 137 15.61 24.41 12.95
C ASP A 137 14.41 24.72 13.88
N LEU A 138 13.93 23.70 14.63
CA LEU A 138 12.80 23.78 15.53
C LEU A 138 13.19 23.73 17.02
N ASN A 139 14.48 23.67 17.37
CA ASN A 139 14.90 23.46 18.76
C ASN A 139 14.45 24.56 19.74
N ASP A 140 14.23 25.79 19.26
CA ASP A 140 13.72 26.90 20.08
C ASP A 140 12.18 26.93 20.18
N GLN A 141 11.48 26.01 19.51
CA GLN A 141 10.03 25.90 19.52
C GLN A 141 9.56 24.89 20.58
N PRO A 142 8.40 25.12 21.23
CA PRO A 142 7.86 24.17 22.19
C PRO A 142 7.48 22.85 21.51
N THR A 143 7.82 21.75 22.17
CA THR A 143 7.41 20.39 21.77
C THR A 143 6.09 19.98 22.44
N THR A 144 5.43 18.98 21.86
CA THR A 144 4.26 18.28 22.40
C THR A 144 4.59 16.80 22.41
N SER A 145 4.12 16.06 23.43
CA SER A 145 4.33 14.62 23.45
C SER A 145 3.62 13.96 22.26
N MET A 146 4.23 12.96 21.65
CA MET A 146 3.63 12.21 20.54
C MET A 146 2.31 11.56 20.97
N ALA A 147 2.23 11.08 22.21
CA ALA A 147 0.99 10.54 22.78
C ALA A 147 -0.15 11.58 22.80
N ASP A 148 0.12 12.84 23.15
CA ASP A 148 -0.87 13.92 23.12
C ASP A 148 -1.25 14.27 21.68
N VAL A 149 -0.30 14.28 20.75
CA VAL A 149 -0.56 14.48 19.32
C VAL A 149 -1.53 13.41 18.80
N LEU A 150 -1.21 12.13 19.03
CA LEU A 150 -2.01 10.99 18.59
C LEU A 150 -3.39 10.95 19.25
N SER A 151 -3.50 11.37 20.51
CA SER A 151 -4.78 11.42 21.24
C SER A 151 -5.68 12.59 20.80
N SER A 152 -5.09 13.68 20.30
CA SER A 152 -5.83 14.91 19.99
C SER A 152 -6.26 15.03 18.52
N HIS A 153 -5.71 14.21 17.62
CA HIS A 153 -6.02 14.20 16.18
C HIS A 153 -6.68 12.89 15.77
N GLN A 154 -7.84 12.97 15.11
CA GLN A 154 -8.60 11.78 14.73
C GLN A 154 -8.20 11.23 13.36
N LEU A 155 -7.66 12.09 12.50
CA LEU A 155 -7.24 11.74 11.14
C LEU A 155 -5.78 12.14 10.95
N ILE A 156 -4.97 11.22 10.45
CA ILE A 156 -3.54 11.44 10.24
C ILE A 156 -3.18 11.09 8.80
N LEU A 157 -2.50 12.01 8.11
CA LEU A 157 -1.81 11.75 6.85
C LEU A 157 -0.30 11.78 7.13
N ALA A 158 0.45 10.75 6.73
CA ALA A 158 1.88 10.66 6.99
C ALA A 158 2.69 10.39 5.71
N PRO A 159 2.86 11.39 4.82
CA PRO A 159 3.78 11.32 3.69
C PRO A 159 5.23 11.51 4.16
N THR A 160 5.81 10.47 4.75
CA THR A 160 7.12 10.52 5.44
C THR A 160 8.23 9.85 4.62
N GLN A 161 9.49 10.13 4.93
CA GLN A 161 10.62 9.40 4.35
C GLN A 161 10.69 7.98 4.87
N PHE A 162 10.61 7.81 6.19
CA PHE A 162 10.57 6.49 6.81
C PHE A 162 9.13 6.06 7.09
N SER A 163 8.83 4.78 6.86
CA SER A 163 7.51 4.23 7.12
C SER A 163 7.14 4.34 8.59
N ALA A 164 6.10 5.12 8.89
CA ALA A 164 5.44 5.15 10.18
C ALA A 164 4.29 4.13 10.29
N THR A 165 4.19 3.19 9.33
CA THR A 165 3.03 2.28 9.24
C THR A 165 2.91 1.36 10.44
N ALA A 166 3.98 0.65 10.83
CA ALA A 166 3.95 -0.23 12.00
C ALA A 166 3.66 0.51 13.31
N PRO A 167 4.39 1.58 13.70
CA PRO A 167 4.11 2.28 14.96
C PRO A 167 2.71 2.90 14.97
N LEU A 168 2.21 3.44 13.86
CA LEU A 168 0.85 3.97 13.79
C LEU A 168 -0.21 2.86 13.83
N LYS A 169 0.03 1.67 13.26
CA LYS A 169 -0.87 0.50 13.42
C LYS A 169 -0.96 0.05 14.89
N ILE A 170 0.16 0.09 15.63
CA ILE A 170 0.18 -0.26 17.06
C ILE A 170 -0.53 0.78 17.91
N ALA A 171 -0.34 2.07 17.61
CA ALA A 171 -0.89 3.17 18.38
C ALA A 171 -2.37 3.47 18.06
N ALA A 172 -2.82 3.23 16.82
CA ALA A 172 -4.18 3.60 16.40
C ALA A 172 -5.27 3.00 17.30
N PRO A 173 -5.29 1.69 17.65
CA PRO A 173 -6.30 1.14 18.55
C PRO A 173 -6.32 1.76 19.95
N GLN A 174 -5.18 2.30 20.41
CA GLN A 174 -5.02 2.87 21.74
C GLN A 174 -5.57 4.30 21.83
N HIS A 175 -5.40 5.07 20.75
CA HIS A 175 -5.78 6.49 20.67
C HIS A 175 -7.02 6.74 19.80
N LEU A 176 -7.54 5.71 19.14
CA LEU A 176 -8.73 5.71 18.28
C LEU A 176 -8.67 6.65 17.06
N PHE A 177 -7.48 7.07 16.63
CA PHE A 177 -7.28 7.79 15.37
C PHE A 177 -7.34 6.84 14.16
N ARG A 178 -7.38 7.43 12.97
CA ARG A 178 -7.20 6.75 11.69
C ARG A 178 -6.04 7.37 10.93
N ALA A 179 -5.17 6.55 10.35
CA ALA A 179 -3.97 7.05 9.68
C ALA A 179 -3.77 6.47 8.28
N ALA A 180 -3.48 7.35 7.32
CA ALA A 180 -2.98 6.98 6.01
C ALA A 180 -1.48 7.28 5.93
N THR A 181 -0.65 6.23 5.87
CA THR A 181 0.81 6.34 5.80
C THR A 181 1.29 6.21 4.36
N MET A 182 2.25 7.05 3.97
CA MET A 182 2.74 7.12 2.58
C MET A 182 4.27 7.19 2.57
N PRO A 183 4.98 6.14 3.02
CA PRO A 183 6.44 6.12 3.04
C PRO A 183 7.03 6.33 1.65
N GLY A 184 8.03 7.20 1.54
CA GLY A 184 8.67 7.43 0.25
C GLY A 184 7.82 8.22 -0.75
N PHE A 185 6.58 8.58 -0.42
CA PHE A 185 5.60 9.16 -1.35
C PHE A 185 6.15 10.31 -2.18
N SER A 186 5.83 10.30 -3.47
CA SER A 186 6.27 11.29 -4.45
C SER A 186 5.07 11.87 -5.20
N ALA A 187 5.28 13.01 -5.84
CA ALA A 187 4.25 13.67 -6.63
C ALA A 187 3.82 12.84 -7.87
N GLU A 188 4.61 11.86 -8.28
CA GLU A 188 4.28 10.93 -9.37
C GLU A 188 3.18 9.94 -8.96
N MET A 189 2.99 9.70 -7.66
CA MET A 189 1.94 8.82 -7.13
C MET A 189 0.57 9.48 -6.98
N ILE A 190 0.49 10.81 -7.10
CA ILE A 190 -0.76 11.57 -6.93
C ILE A 190 -1.93 11.09 -7.81
N PRO A 191 -1.73 10.65 -9.07
CA PRO A 191 -2.81 10.06 -9.86
C PRO A 191 -3.54 8.91 -9.14
N ALA A 192 -2.82 8.08 -8.39
CA ALA A 192 -3.41 6.96 -7.64
C ALA A 192 -4.28 7.44 -6.46
N LEU A 193 -4.05 8.64 -5.91
CA LEU A 193 -4.91 9.24 -4.88
C LEU A 193 -6.24 9.78 -5.45
N ARG A 194 -6.34 9.98 -6.77
CA ARG A 194 -7.57 10.45 -7.42
C ARG A 194 -8.57 9.33 -7.70
N LEU A 195 -8.11 8.08 -7.73
CA LEU A 195 -8.92 6.93 -8.07
C LEU A 195 -10.11 6.71 -7.13
N ASP A 196 -11.10 5.95 -7.59
CA ASP A 196 -12.24 5.56 -6.77
C ASP A 196 -11.86 4.41 -5.83
N TYR A 197 -11.53 4.77 -4.59
CA TYR A 197 -11.20 3.82 -3.53
C TYR A 197 -12.37 2.88 -3.18
N THR A 198 -13.62 3.23 -3.52
CA THR A 198 -14.75 2.32 -3.32
C THR A 198 -14.66 1.14 -4.28
N GLU A 199 -14.41 1.42 -5.56
CA GLU A 199 -14.23 0.37 -6.58
C GLU A 199 -12.93 -0.40 -6.35
N ILE A 200 -11.82 0.28 -6.01
CA ILE A 200 -10.56 -0.40 -5.65
C ILE A 200 -10.80 -1.37 -4.49
N ASN A 201 -11.42 -0.91 -3.40
CA ASN A 201 -11.69 -1.76 -2.24
C ASN A 201 -12.60 -2.92 -2.61
N ARG A 202 -13.63 -2.71 -3.43
CA ARG A 202 -14.51 -3.79 -3.89
C ARG A 202 -13.74 -4.89 -4.64
N ARG A 203 -12.81 -4.51 -5.52
CA ARG A 203 -11.95 -5.46 -6.25
C ARG A 203 -11.00 -6.21 -5.33
N VAL A 204 -10.38 -5.49 -4.41
CA VAL A 204 -9.47 -6.04 -3.40
C VAL A 204 -10.21 -7.04 -2.50
N GLU A 205 -11.37 -6.69 -1.95
CA GLU A 205 -12.14 -7.61 -1.10
C GLU A 205 -12.56 -8.88 -1.86
N LEU A 206 -12.94 -8.75 -3.14
CA LEU A 206 -13.23 -9.92 -3.97
C LEU A 206 -12.01 -10.85 -4.11
N LEU A 207 -10.83 -10.29 -4.37
CA LEU A 207 -9.59 -11.06 -4.45
C LEU A 207 -9.24 -11.70 -3.11
N LYS A 208 -9.48 -11.00 -2.00
CA LYS A 208 -9.31 -11.53 -0.65
C LYS A 208 -10.20 -12.75 -0.42
N ASP A 209 -11.49 -12.66 -0.74
CA ASP A 209 -12.43 -13.77 -0.58
C ASP A 209 -11.97 -15.00 -1.38
N LEU A 210 -11.49 -14.79 -2.62
CA LEU A 210 -10.95 -15.87 -3.44
C LEU A 210 -9.69 -16.50 -2.82
N LEU A 211 -8.75 -15.70 -2.33
CA LEU A 211 -7.52 -16.21 -1.71
C LEU A 211 -7.78 -16.89 -0.36
N ASP A 212 -8.75 -16.40 0.43
CA ASP A 212 -9.14 -16.98 1.72
C ASP A 212 -9.68 -18.41 1.60
N GLU A 213 -10.22 -18.76 0.43
CA GLU A 213 -10.73 -20.10 0.11
C GLU A 213 -9.72 -20.96 -0.65
N ALA A 214 -8.73 -20.34 -1.31
CA ALA A 214 -7.78 -21.04 -2.16
C ALA A 214 -6.82 -21.92 -1.33
N THR A 215 -6.52 -23.11 -1.85
CA THR A 215 -5.54 -24.03 -1.27
C THR A 215 -4.18 -23.93 -1.95
N ALA A 216 -4.14 -23.45 -3.20
CA ALA A 216 -2.90 -23.23 -3.93
C ALA A 216 -3.08 -22.19 -5.05
N ALA A 217 -1.98 -21.55 -5.43
CA ALA A 217 -1.86 -20.76 -6.64
C ALA A 217 -0.83 -21.40 -7.58
N GLU A 218 -1.26 -21.77 -8.79
CA GLU A 218 -0.40 -22.32 -9.84
C GLU A 218 -0.16 -21.28 -10.94
N PHE A 219 1.10 -21.07 -11.27
CA PHE A 219 1.55 -20.10 -12.24
C PHE A 219 2.21 -20.78 -13.44
N VAL A 220 1.97 -20.22 -14.62
CA VAL A 220 2.84 -20.42 -15.77
C VAL A 220 3.38 -19.06 -16.16
N PHE A 221 4.69 -18.92 -16.10
CA PHE A 221 5.43 -17.77 -16.60
C PHE A 221 6.03 -18.10 -17.96
N VAL A 222 6.18 -17.09 -18.81
CA VAL A 222 6.99 -17.15 -20.03
C VAL A 222 8.11 -16.13 -19.87
N ALA A 223 9.36 -16.59 -19.94
CA ALA A 223 10.53 -15.72 -20.01
C ALA A 223 11.43 -16.15 -21.17
N ASP A 224 11.79 -15.21 -22.04
CA ASP A 224 12.55 -15.45 -23.28
C ASP A 224 12.03 -16.61 -24.14
N ASN A 225 10.71 -16.72 -24.27
CA ASN A 225 9.99 -17.78 -25.01
C ASN A 225 10.05 -19.18 -24.38
N GLN A 226 10.51 -19.31 -23.13
CA GLN A 226 10.48 -20.55 -22.37
C GLN A 226 9.42 -20.48 -21.27
N GLU A 227 8.71 -21.59 -21.04
CA GLU A 227 7.71 -21.71 -19.97
C GLU A 227 8.33 -22.22 -18.67
N TYR A 228 7.93 -21.59 -17.56
CA TYR A 228 8.32 -21.94 -16.20
C TYR A 228 7.07 -22.05 -15.33
N CYS A 229 7.01 -23.05 -14.47
CA CYS A 229 5.88 -23.29 -13.59
C CYS A 229 6.27 -23.06 -12.14
N LEU A 230 5.38 -22.43 -11.38
CA LEU A 230 5.50 -22.27 -9.93
C LEU A 230 4.18 -22.66 -9.29
N THR A 231 4.23 -23.38 -8.18
CA THR A 231 3.09 -23.57 -7.28
C THR A 231 3.41 -22.90 -5.96
N LEU A 232 2.47 -22.12 -5.44
CA LEU A 232 2.48 -21.61 -4.07
C LEU A 232 1.35 -22.30 -3.30
N ASP A 233 1.68 -22.90 -2.18
CA ASP A 233 0.73 -23.49 -1.25
C ASP A 233 0.08 -22.37 -0.43
N LEU A 234 -1.26 -22.34 -0.37
CA LEU A 234 -2.02 -21.31 0.34
C LEU A 234 -2.81 -21.88 1.54
N ARG A 235 -2.66 -23.17 1.83
CA ARG A 235 -3.35 -23.81 2.97
C ARG A 235 -2.99 -23.11 4.28
N TYR A 236 -3.90 -23.15 5.25
CA TYR A 236 -3.69 -22.62 6.62
C TYR A 236 -3.45 -21.11 6.73
N ARG A 237 -3.60 -20.37 5.62
CA ARG A 237 -3.32 -18.93 5.56
C ARG A 237 -4.60 -18.16 5.28
N LYS A 238 -4.56 -16.87 5.58
CA LYS A 238 -5.63 -15.92 5.27
C LYS A 238 -5.03 -14.73 4.55
N ALA A 239 -5.77 -14.24 3.57
CA ALA A 239 -5.40 -13.07 2.82
C ALA A 239 -5.77 -11.80 3.59
N HIS A 240 -5.03 -10.74 3.30
CA HIS A 240 -5.24 -9.39 3.81
C HIS A 240 -5.66 -8.48 2.66
N ALA A 241 -6.69 -7.66 2.91
CA ALA A 241 -7.13 -6.62 2.00
C ALA A 241 -6.46 -5.29 2.35
N SER A 242 -5.92 -4.62 1.34
CA SER A 242 -5.40 -3.26 1.42
C SER A 242 -6.10 -2.41 0.35
N GLY A 243 -7.38 -2.11 0.59
CA GLY A 243 -8.25 -1.38 -0.35
C GLY A 243 -8.28 0.14 -0.17
N GLY A 244 -7.60 0.68 0.84
CA GLY A 244 -7.43 2.12 1.09
C GLY A 244 -8.61 2.82 1.74
N LEU A 245 -9.63 2.07 2.18
CA LEU A 245 -10.71 2.57 3.02
C LEU A 245 -10.35 2.35 4.50
N ILE A 246 -10.11 3.44 5.21
CA ILE A 246 -9.68 3.45 6.62
C ILE A 246 -10.83 4.04 7.43
N HIS A 247 -12.00 3.38 7.41
CA HIS A 247 -13.22 3.91 8.04
C HIS A 247 -13.27 3.62 9.54
N GLN A 248 -12.78 2.45 9.96
CA GLN A 248 -12.85 2.00 11.34
C GLN A 248 -11.87 2.78 12.23
N ARG A 249 -12.35 3.34 13.36
CA ARG A 249 -11.48 4.00 14.34
C ARG A 249 -10.42 3.03 14.86
N GLY A 250 -9.22 3.54 15.06
CA GLY A 250 -8.08 2.76 15.50
C GLY A 250 -7.41 1.92 14.41
N THR A 251 -7.54 2.33 13.14
CA THR A 251 -6.89 1.65 12.01
C THR A 251 -5.89 2.54 11.30
N ALA A 252 -4.82 1.94 10.80
CA ALA A 252 -3.82 2.61 9.97
C ALA A 252 -3.50 1.75 8.75
N GLY A 253 -3.33 2.38 7.60
CA GLY A 253 -3.08 1.71 6.32
C GLY A 253 -2.31 2.60 5.36
N ASN A 254 -1.82 2.00 4.28
CA ASN A 254 -1.04 2.74 3.29
C ASN A 254 -1.92 3.47 2.29
N LEU A 255 -1.44 4.62 1.81
CA LEU A 255 -1.90 5.25 0.58
C LEU A 255 -0.70 5.55 -0.33
N PRO A 256 -0.82 5.36 -1.67
CA PRO A 256 -1.94 4.72 -2.36
C PRO A 256 -2.14 3.28 -1.89
N SER A 257 -3.33 2.72 -2.10
CA SER A 257 -3.71 1.35 -1.73
C SER A 257 -4.26 0.66 -2.98
N GLY A 258 -4.42 -0.67 -2.95
CA GLY A 258 -5.09 -1.37 -4.05
C GLY A 258 -4.56 -2.76 -4.30
N GLU A 259 -4.40 -3.55 -3.24
CA GLU A 259 -3.93 -4.93 -3.37
C GLU A 259 -4.55 -5.85 -2.34
N THR A 260 -4.52 -7.13 -2.66
CA THR A 260 -4.72 -8.23 -1.71
C THR A 260 -3.46 -9.05 -1.64
N TYR A 261 -3.04 -9.45 -0.44
CA TYR A 261 -1.87 -10.30 -0.28
C TYR A 261 -2.09 -11.45 0.69
N ILE A 262 -1.32 -12.52 0.52
CA ILE A 262 -1.33 -13.71 1.37
C ILE A 262 0.10 -14.25 1.49
N VAL A 263 0.51 -14.64 2.69
CA VAL A 263 1.78 -15.36 2.89
C VAL A 263 1.55 -16.82 2.49
N PRO A 264 2.37 -17.40 1.59
CA PRO A 264 2.32 -18.83 1.31
C PRO A 264 2.50 -19.69 2.57
N TYR A 265 1.97 -20.90 2.57
CA TYR A 265 2.21 -21.86 3.64
C TYR A 265 3.68 -22.29 3.65
N GLU A 266 4.36 -22.13 4.79
CA GLU A 266 5.81 -22.30 4.88
C GLU A 266 6.22 -23.72 5.31
N GLY A 267 5.25 -24.62 5.53
CA GLY A 267 5.50 -26.02 5.87
C GLY A 267 5.73 -26.28 7.35
N GLU A 268 5.22 -25.40 8.21
CA GLU A 268 5.48 -25.44 9.65
C GLU A 268 4.69 -26.50 10.46
N ILE A 269 3.67 -27.13 9.87
CA ILE A 269 2.85 -28.13 10.55
C ILE A 269 3.55 -29.48 10.39
N GLU A 270 3.83 -30.13 11.52
CA GLU A 270 4.43 -31.46 11.56
C GLU A 270 3.62 -32.45 10.71
N ASP A 271 4.32 -33.26 9.91
CA ASP A 271 3.75 -34.23 8.96
C ASP A 271 2.86 -33.66 7.83
N ASP A 272 2.83 -32.34 7.64
CA ASP A 272 2.15 -31.70 6.51
C ASP A 272 3.04 -30.66 5.82
N PRO A 273 4.00 -31.09 4.98
CA PRO A 273 4.91 -30.17 4.31
C PRO A 273 4.17 -29.27 3.31
N THR A 274 4.77 -28.11 3.05
CA THR A 274 4.31 -27.20 2.00
C THR A 274 4.46 -27.82 0.62
N ALA A 275 3.52 -27.53 -0.28
CA ALA A 275 3.60 -27.89 -1.70
C ALA A 275 4.27 -26.81 -2.57
N SER A 276 4.71 -25.69 -1.97
CA SER A 276 5.34 -24.58 -2.68
C SER A 276 6.63 -25.02 -3.37
N SER A 277 6.63 -25.05 -4.70
CA SER A 277 7.76 -25.54 -5.51
C SER A 277 7.70 -25.10 -6.97
N GLY A 278 8.84 -25.08 -7.66
CA GLY A 278 8.92 -24.83 -9.10
C GLY A 278 10.07 -23.89 -9.48
N THR A 279 9.88 -23.13 -10.56
CA THR A 279 10.86 -22.14 -11.05
C THR A 279 10.22 -20.78 -11.18
N LEU A 280 10.76 -19.80 -10.46
CA LEU A 280 10.32 -18.41 -10.52
C LEU A 280 11.29 -17.56 -11.35
N PRO A 281 10.91 -17.14 -12.57
CA PRO A 281 11.69 -16.17 -13.32
C PRO A 281 11.51 -14.76 -12.74
N VAL A 282 12.62 -14.03 -12.61
CA VAL A 282 12.65 -12.62 -12.18
C VAL A 282 13.61 -11.87 -13.09
N GLN A 283 13.17 -10.75 -13.64
CA GLN A 283 14.07 -9.83 -14.35
C GLN A 283 14.72 -8.87 -13.35
N LEU A 284 16.05 -8.79 -13.36
CA LEU A 284 16.85 -7.88 -12.55
C LEU A 284 17.74 -7.04 -13.47
N GLY A 285 17.38 -5.76 -13.65
CA GLY A 285 17.99 -4.92 -14.67
C GLY A 285 17.80 -5.53 -16.07
N ASP A 286 18.90 -5.73 -16.78
CA ASP A 286 18.88 -6.37 -18.10
C ASP A 286 18.96 -7.90 -18.03
N ASP A 287 19.21 -8.48 -16.86
CA ASP A 287 19.41 -9.92 -16.68
C ASP A 287 18.12 -10.66 -16.27
N LEU A 288 18.05 -11.94 -16.65
CA LEU A 288 17.02 -12.87 -16.18
C LEU A 288 17.64 -13.77 -15.11
N VAL A 289 16.93 -13.97 -14.01
CA VAL A 289 17.32 -14.88 -12.92
C VAL A 289 16.21 -15.90 -12.72
N LEU A 290 16.56 -17.19 -12.73
CA LEU A 290 15.62 -18.30 -12.61
C LEU A 290 15.79 -18.98 -11.24
N TYR A 291 14.97 -18.61 -10.27
CA TYR A 291 15.03 -19.18 -8.93
C TYR A 291 14.39 -20.57 -8.90
N CYS A 292 15.11 -21.56 -8.36
CA CYS A 292 14.57 -22.89 -8.06
C CYS A 292 13.93 -22.87 -6.68
N ILE A 293 12.62 -23.07 -6.62
CA ILE A 293 11.83 -23.05 -5.39
C ILE A 293 11.57 -24.48 -4.92
N GLU A 294 11.98 -24.78 -3.69
CA GLU A 294 11.75 -26.05 -2.99
C GLU A 294 11.35 -25.73 -1.54
N ASP A 295 10.36 -26.44 -1.00
CA ASP A 295 9.86 -26.26 0.38
C ASP A 295 9.64 -24.78 0.76
N ASN A 296 8.93 -24.04 -0.10
CA ASN A 296 8.65 -22.61 0.05
C ASN A 296 9.88 -21.69 0.06
N ARG A 297 11.03 -22.13 -0.48
CA ARG A 297 12.26 -21.34 -0.48
C ARG A 297 12.98 -21.43 -1.81
N ALA A 298 13.53 -20.31 -2.27
CA ALA A 298 14.56 -20.32 -3.30
C ALA A 298 15.83 -20.95 -2.73
N VAL A 299 16.22 -22.10 -3.28
CA VAL A 299 17.39 -22.86 -2.84
C VAL A 299 18.54 -22.82 -3.85
N ASP A 300 18.23 -22.48 -5.10
CA ASP A 300 19.21 -22.36 -6.18
C ASP A 300 18.78 -21.31 -7.22
N VAL A 301 19.71 -20.92 -8.09
CA VAL A 301 19.44 -20.18 -9.32
C VAL A 301 19.88 -21.04 -10.50
N VAL A 302 18.93 -21.48 -11.31
CA VAL A 302 19.13 -22.45 -12.40
C VAL A 302 20.17 -21.94 -13.40
N ASN A 303 20.13 -20.64 -13.72
CA ASN A 303 21.02 -20.01 -14.69
C ASN A 303 22.17 -19.22 -14.04
N LYS A 304 22.59 -19.60 -12.83
CA LYS A 304 23.66 -18.92 -12.06
C LYS A 304 24.98 -18.76 -12.80
N SER A 305 25.27 -19.58 -13.82
CA SER A 305 26.49 -19.49 -14.62
C SER A 305 26.37 -18.63 -15.88
N GLU A 306 25.19 -18.08 -16.19
CA GLU A 306 24.95 -17.36 -17.44
C GLU A 306 25.32 -15.87 -17.38
N ASN A 307 25.17 -15.23 -16.20
CA ASN A 307 25.53 -13.83 -15.99
C ASN A 307 25.87 -13.54 -14.52
N THR A 308 26.53 -12.41 -14.27
CA THR A 308 26.99 -11.99 -12.94
C THR A 308 25.84 -11.78 -11.96
N THR A 309 24.69 -11.28 -12.43
CA THR A 309 23.52 -11.04 -11.57
C THR A 309 22.98 -12.35 -11.03
N ALA A 310 22.82 -13.37 -11.88
CA ALA A 310 22.39 -14.71 -11.48
C ALA A 310 23.41 -15.39 -10.55
N THR A 311 24.72 -15.23 -10.79
CA THR A 311 25.76 -15.72 -9.86
C THR A 311 25.66 -15.04 -8.48
N THR A 312 25.43 -13.73 -8.46
CA THR A 312 25.33 -12.93 -7.23
C THR A 312 24.12 -13.33 -6.41
N GLU A 313 22.96 -13.49 -7.06
CA GLU A 313 21.74 -13.95 -6.40
C GLU A 313 21.89 -15.37 -5.86
N PHE A 314 22.53 -16.27 -6.59
CA PHE A 314 22.88 -17.60 -6.07
C PHE A 314 23.74 -17.51 -4.80
N GLN A 315 24.82 -16.72 -4.84
CA GLN A 315 25.71 -16.56 -3.68
C GLN A 315 24.95 -15.96 -2.49
N ARG A 316 24.06 -15.00 -2.73
CA ARG A 316 23.23 -14.40 -1.69
C ARG A 316 22.30 -15.42 -1.02
N LEU A 317 21.72 -16.36 -1.78
CA LEU A 317 20.93 -17.45 -1.19
C LEU A 317 21.76 -18.38 -0.31
N GLN A 318 23.04 -18.60 -0.66
CA GLN A 318 23.95 -19.41 0.17
C GLN A 318 24.35 -18.68 1.46
N ASP A 319 24.63 -17.38 1.34
CA ASP A 319 25.09 -16.56 2.46
C ASP A 319 23.95 -16.18 3.43
N GLU A 320 22.75 -15.97 2.90
CA GLU A 320 21.56 -15.56 3.66
C GLU A 320 20.34 -16.41 3.27
N PRO A 321 20.22 -17.66 3.76
CA PRO A 321 19.14 -18.54 3.33
C PRO A 321 17.72 -18.05 3.65
N ALA A 322 17.55 -17.12 4.61
CA ALA A 322 16.26 -16.50 4.91
C ALA A 322 15.81 -15.51 3.82
N TYR A 323 16.74 -14.96 3.03
CA TYR A 323 16.42 -14.16 1.84
C TYR A 323 15.55 -14.95 0.86
N GLY A 324 15.79 -16.26 0.70
CA GLY A 324 15.09 -17.09 -0.26
C GLY A 324 13.65 -17.47 0.11
N ASN A 325 13.15 -17.13 1.30
CA ASN A 325 11.79 -17.52 1.70
C ASN A 325 10.72 -16.87 0.81
N MET A 326 9.73 -17.63 0.34
CA MET A 326 8.57 -17.08 -0.37
C MET A 326 7.65 -16.40 0.65
N ALA A 327 7.75 -15.08 0.75
CA ALA A 327 7.17 -14.31 1.85
C ALA A 327 5.77 -13.78 1.57
N GLU A 328 5.41 -13.58 0.31
CA GLU A 328 4.12 -13.00 -0.06
C GLU A 328 3.74 -13.38 -1.50
N LEU A 329 2.45 -13.64 -1.70
CA LEU A 329 1.77 -13.52 -2.98
C LEU A 329 0.84 -12.32 -2.88
N GLY A 330 1.09 -11.29 -3.69
CA GLY A 330 0.28 -10.08 -3.74
C GLY A 330 -0.37 -9.83 -5.09
N LEU A 331 -1.56 -9.24 -5.05
CA LEU A 331 -2.46 -9.04 -6.17
C LEU A 331 -2.94 -7.58 -6.20
N GLY A 332 -2.14 -6.73 -6.84
CA GLY A 332 -2.46 -5.33 -7.13
C GLY A 332 -3.52 -5.17 -8.22
N VAL A 333 -4.31 -4.09 -8.15
CA VAL A 333 -5.38 -3.79 -9.13
C VAL A 333 -5.20 -2.46 -9.87
N LEU A 334 -4.17 -1.68 -9.56
CA LEU A 334 -4.04 -0.30 -10.03
C LEU A 334 -3.67 -0.16 -11.52
N ASP A 335 -3.01 -1.16 -12.14
CA ASP A 335 -2.74 -1.14 -13.59
C ASP A 335 -4.06 -1.07 -14.40
N ALA A 336 -5.11 -1.72 -13.92
CA ALA A 336 -6.44 -1.70 -14.56
C ALA A 336 -7.11 -0.30 -14.51
N PHE A 337 -6.58 0.62 -13.72
CA PHE A 337 -7.02 2.03 -13.63
C PHE A 337 -6.09 2.99 -14.39
N GLY A 338 -5.11 2.47 -15.13
CA GLY A 338 -4.18 3.27 -15.93
C GLY A 338 -3.11 3.98 -15.10
N VAL A 339 -2.79 3.45 -13.92
CA VAL A 339 -1.63 3.91 -13.14
C VAL A 339 -0.37 3.28 -13.72
N GLU A 340 0.66 4.10 -13.91
CA GLU A 340 1.98 3.67 -14.38
C GLU A 340 2.95 3.54 -13.20
N PRO A 341 3.99 2.68 -13.31
CA PRO A 341 5.02 2.56 -12.29
C PRO A 341 5.81 3.85 -12.09
N THR A 342 6.22 4.06 -10.85
CA THR A 342 6.96 5.25 -10.39
C THR A 342 8.38 4.91 -9.92
N GLY A 343 8.72 3.61 -9.84
CA GLY A 343 9.97 3.14 -9.28
C GLY A 343 9.99 3.16 -7.75
N GLU A 344 8.84 3.36 -7.12
CA GLU A 344 8.66 3.34 -5.67
C GLU A 344 7.74 2.17 -5.33
N ILE A 345 8.27 1.20 -4.57
CA ILE A 345 7.57 -0.06 -4.27
C ILE A 345 6.19 0.17 -3.66
N LEU A 346 6.03 1.19 -2.82
CA LEU A 346 4.74 1.59 -2.22
C LEU A 346 3.61 1.68 -3.26
N LEU A 347 3.87 2.17 -4.47
CA LEU A 347 2.85 2.20 -5.53
C LEU A 347 2.97 0.98 -6.43
N ASP A 348 4.19 0.63 -6.82
CA ASP A 348 4.43 -0.31 -7.91
C ASP A 348 3.89 -1.72 -7.58
N GLU A 349 3.97 -2.17 -6.32
CA GLU A 349 3.39 -3.45 -5.88
C GLU A 349 1.86 -3.52 -6.11
N LYS A 350 1.19 -2.38 -6.01
CA LYS A 350 -0.28 -2.28 -6.15
C LYS A 350 -0.73 -2.31 -7.61
N LEU A 351 0.19 -2.33 -8.58
CA LEU A 351 -0.15 -2.34 -10.00
C LEU A 351 -0.70 -3.69 -10.45
N GLY A 352 -0.15 -4.80 -9.99
CA GLY A 352 -0.47 -6.13 -10.51
C GLY A 352 0.01 -7.26 -9.60
N LEU A 353 0.26 -8.44 -10.17
CA LEU A 353 0.83 -9.56 -9.43
C LEU A 353 2.22 -9.18 -8.90
N HIS A 354 2.50 -9.45 -7.63
CA HIS A 354 3.87 -9.51 -7.12
C HIS A 354 4.08 -10.75 -6.26
N ILE A 355 5.33 -11.17 -6.18
CA ILE A 355 5.77 -12.26 -5.32
C ILE A 355 6.97 -11.76 -4.53
N ALA A 356 6.91 -11.86 -3.20
CA ALA A 356 7.94 -11.35 -2.33
C ALA A 356 8.87 -12.44 -1.79
N PHE A 357 10.12 -12.03 -1.57
CA PHE A 357 11.15 -12.82 -0.90
C PHE A 357 11.47 -12.27 0.49
N GLY A 358 11.78 -13.15 1.46
CA GLY A 358 12.36 -12.79 2.75
C GLY A 358 11.41 -12.91 3.95
N ARG A 359 11.33 -11.85 4.75
CA ARG A 359 10.63 -11.80 6.04
C ARG A 359 9.11 -11.86 5.85
N SER A 360 8.41 -12.71 6.60
CA SER A 360 6.97 -12.97 6.45
C SER A 360 6.17 -12.92 7.76
N ASP A 361 6.81 -12.94 8.92
CA ASP A 361 6.19 -12.96 10.27
C ASP A 361 5.13 -11.86 10.50
N HIS A 362 5.41 -10.64 10.03
CA HIS A 362 4.53 -9.47 10.15
C HIS A 362 3.30 -9.53 9.24
N PHE A 363 3.25 -10.49 8.32
CA PHE A 363 2.12 -10.79 7.43
C PHE A 363 1.46 -12.15 7.74
N GLY A 364 1.89 -12.85 8.80
CA GLY A 364 1.32 -14.13 9.22
C GLY A 364 2.13 -15.37 8.85
N GLY A 365 3.37 -15.21 8.38
CA GLY A 365 4.35 -16.29 8.23
C GLY A 365 5.17 -16.53 9.51
N GLN A 366 6.29 -17.25 9.37
CA GLN A 366 7.17 -17.63 10.49
C GLN A 366 8.56 -17.01 10.38
N VAL A 367 8.99 -16.64 9.16
CA VAL A 367 10.32 -16.09 8.94
C VAL A 367 10.38 -14.65 9.46
N GLY A 368 10.81 -14.49 10.71
CA GLY A 368 11.13 -13.23 11.35
C GLY A 368 12.62 -12.85 11.35
N PRO A 369 13.00 -11.69 11.93
CA PRO A 369 14.38 -11.17 11.95
C PRO A 369 15.43 -12.15 12.49
N GLN A 370 15.05 -13.02 13.43
CA GLN A 370 15.93 -14.02 14.04
C GLN A 370 16.44 -15.10 13.06
N HIS A 371 15.82 -15.23 11.89
CA HIS A 371 16.25 -16.17 10.85
C HIS A 371 17.31 -15.58 9.91
N PHE A 372 17.51 -14.27 9.96
CA PHE A 372 18.54 -13.58 9.19
C PHE A 372 19.86 -13.52 9.97
N SER A 373 20.98 -13.44 9.26
CA SER A 373 22.32 -13.38 9.89
C SER A 373 22.55 -12.13 10.75
N SER A 374 21.86 -11.03 10.44
CA SER A 374 21.96 -9.75 11.15
C SER A 374 20.72 -8.88 10.89
N PRO A 375 20.45 -7.85 11.73
CA PRO A 375 19.37 -6.89 11.49
C PRO A 375 19.45 -6.21 10.11
N ASP A 376 20.66 -5.91 9.62
CA ASP A 376 20.88 -5.27 8.31
C ASP A 376 20.58 -6.20 7.13
N ALA A 377 20.58 -7.52 7.36
CA ALA A 377 20.25 -8.52 6.35
C ALA A 377 18.74 -8.78 6.22
N VAL A 378 17.94 -8.30 7.18
CA VAL A 378 16.49 -8.49 7.17
C VAL A 378 15.87 -7.74 5.99
N VAL A 379 15.23 -8.49 5.10
CA VAL A 379 14.61 -7.94 3.89
C VAL A 379 13.23 -8.52 3.67
N HIS A 380 12.38 -7.73 3.02
CA HIS A 380 11.15 -8.15 2.35
C HIS A 380 11.19 -7.48 0.98
N ILE A 381 11.19 -8.27 -0.10
CA ILE A 381 11.47 -7.76 -1.45
C ILE A 381 10.40 -8.22 -2.43
N ASP A 382 9.56 -7.28 -2.83
CA ASP A 382 8.50 -7.47 -3.81
C ASP A 382 9.04 -7.49 -5.24
N ARG A 383 8.72 -8.56 -5.97
CA ARG A 383 8.97 -8.67 -7.42
C ARG A 383 7.66 -8.46 -8.17
N VAL A 384 7.49 -7.27 -8.73
CA VAL A 384 6.24 -6.87 -9.39
C VAL A 384 6.22 -7.30 -10.86
N TYR A 385 5.24 -8.11 -11.24
CA TYR A 385 5.07 -8.70 -12.57
C TYR A 385 4.13 -7.86 -13.45
N VAL A 386 4.57 -6.63 -13.76
CA VAL A 386 3.94 -5.79 -14.79
C VAL A 386 4.91 -5.57 -15.97
N PRO A 387 4.42 -5.51 -17.21
CA PRO A 387 5.28 -5.44 -18.40
C PRO A 387 6.28 -4.27 -18.41
N LEU A 388 5.94 -3.15 -17.77
CA LEU A 388 6.82 -1.97 -17.69
C LEU A 388 8.00 -2.16 -16.71
N LEU A 389 7.87 -3.06 -15.72
CA LEU A 389 8.92 -3.34 -14.74
C LEU A 389 9.71 -4.62 -15.06
N GLN A 390 9.04 -5.64 -15.61
CA GLN A 390 9.66 -6.92 -15.99
C GLN A 390 9.28 -7.32 -17.43
N PRO A 391 9.70 -6.56 -18.47
CA PRO A 391 9.29 -6.81 -19.85
C PRO A 391 9.70 -8.18 -20.41
N ARG A 392 10.73 -8.83 -19.85
CA ARG A 392 11.17 -10.18 -20.27
C ARG A 392 10.30 -11.29 -19.69
N VAL A 393 9.55 -11.02 -18.62
CA VAL A 393 8.78 -12.04 -17.89
C VAL A 393 7.30 -11.75 -18.02
N LYS A 394 6.56 -12.69 -18.60
CA LYS A 394 5.11 -12.61 -18.76
C LYS A 394 4.43 -13.65 -17.89
N VAL A 395 3.44 -13.22 -17.10
CA VAL A 395 2.50 -14.15 -16.44
C VAL A 395 1.54 -14.69 -17.49
N LYS A 396 1.77 -15.90 -17.99
CA LYS A 396 0.91 -16.53 -19.01
C LYS A 396 -0.43 -16.90 -18.38
N THR A 397 -0.41 -17.58 -17.25
CA THR A 397 -1.62 -17.90 -16.47
C THR A 397 -1.34 -17.93 -14.99
N MET A 398 -2.34 -17.55 -14.20
CA MET A 398 -2.42 -17.86 -12.77
C MET A 398 -3.75 -18.56 -12.49
N MET A 399 -3.69 -19.72 -11.84
CA MET A 399 -4.84 -20.53 -11.46
C MET A 399 -4.93 -20.61 -9.94
N LEU A 400 -6.11 -20.37 -9.37
CA LEU A 400 -6.40 -20.71 -7.98
C LEU A 400 -7.02 -22.10 -7.90
N LYS A 401 -6.53 -22.91 -6.96
CA LYS A 401 -7.11 -24.20 -6.59
C LYS A 401 -7.90 -24.05 -5.30
N PHE A 402 -8.92 -24.88 -5.17
CA PHE A 402 -9.80 -24.91 -4.01
C PHE A 402 -10.06 -26.36 -3.64
N ASP A 403 -10.37 -26.61 -2.38
CA ASP A 403 -10.85 -27.93 -1.96
C ASP A 403 -12.30 -28.15 -2.44
N GLY A 404 -12.55 -29.27 -3.13
CA GLY A 404 -13.88 -29.66 -3.61
C GLY A 404 -14.54 -28.73 -4.66
N LYS A 405 -13.84 -27.72 -5.21
CA LYS A 405 -14.36 -26.83 -6.25
C LYS A 405 -13.47 -26.81 -7.49
N PRO A 406 -14.01 -26.50 -8.69
CA PRO A 406 -13.18 -26.32 -9.89
C PRO A 406 -12.13 -25.21 -9.71
N ALA A 407 -10.97 -25.41 -10.32
CA ALA A 407 -9.93 -24.38 -10.37
C ALA A 407 -10.43 -23.12 -11.11
N LEU A 408 -10.05 -21.94 -10.60
CA LEU A 408 -10.37 -20.65 -11.20
C LEU A 408 -9.15 -20.09 -11.92
N LYS A 409 -9.31 -19.70 -13.18
CA LYS A 409 -8.28 -18.92 -13.88
C LYS A 409 -8.38 -17.47 -13.43
N LEU A 410 -7.47 -17.06 -12.55
CA LEU A 410 -7.46 -15.69 -12.02
C LEU A 410 -6.83 -14.72 -13.01
N MET A 411 -5.74 -15.12 -13.67
CA MET A 411 -5.06 -14.28 -14.67
C MET A 411 -4.78 -15.04 -15.97
N SER A 412 -4.81 -14.29 -17.08
CA SER A 412 -4.36 -14.72 -18.41
C SER A 412 -3.58 -13.57 -19.04
N ASP A 413 -2.38 -13.86 -19.55
CA ASP A 413 -1.55 -12.91 -20.27
C ASP A 413 -1.29 -11.58 -19.51
N GLY A 414 -1.01 -11.68 -18.22
CA GLY A 414 -0.72 -10.55 -17.33
C GLY A 414 -1.93 -9.72 -16.92
N ARG A 415 -3.16 -10.19 -17.18
CA ARG A 415 -4.40 -9.49 -16.81
C ARG A 415 -5.34 -10.40 -16.02
N TYR A 416 -6.14 -9.82 -15.14
CA TYR A 416 -7.24 -10.53 -14.48
C TYR A 416 -8.21 -11.09 -15.53
N ALA A 417 -8.51 -12.38 -15.42
CA ALA A 417 -9.41 -13.13 -16.29
C ALA A 417 -10.82 -13.31 -15.67
N ILE A 418 -11.04 -12.73 -14.49
CA ILE A 418 -12.31 -12.71 -13.78
C ILE A 418 -13.05 -11.40 -14.05
N GLU A 419 -14.38 -11.43 -13.91
CA GLU A 419 -15.17 -10.21 -13.81
C GLU A 419 -15.12 -9.74 -12.36
N PHE A 420 -14.68 -8.50 -12.18
CA PHE A 420 -14.66 -7.86 -10.87
C PHE A 420 -16.06 -7.50 -10.40
#